data_AF-A0A7C8MAC7-F1
#
_entry.id   AF-A0A7C8MAC7-F1
#
_cell.length_a   1.000
_cell.length_b   1.000
_cell.length_c   1.000
_cell.angle_alpha   90.00
_cell.angle_beta   90.00
_cell.angle_gamma   90.00
#
_symmetry.space_group_name_H-M   'P 1'
#
loop_
_entity.id
_entity.type
_entity.pdbx_description
1 polymer ?
#
loop_
_entity_poly.entity_id
_entity_poly.type
_entity_poly.pdbx_seq_one_letter_code
_entity_poly.pdbx_strand_id
1 'polypeptide(L)'
;MRLMASTSAVEAHSASAFESLPTELGDLILDRLHPAEISRLMQCSSRWDKTLEPRLYGSLNTINRAMFWACTHNHVSLIRKLVTRYDVSPSTVETPISNWHLMDTNWYNRLFIPNVLTLNLVVRKRHVEAFDTLLRLGARIDDFNHDRVSPCQPSFLLRRLCRPPQRTLLVLLFDVIASSQISLSEVQLSTMLMLLITSDAPLDIVTRTLDLGANPNYNHPYINHSAVCALSAAILRNSSSLFIMLIERGADIHGTKHSVVPLIPLHIPIFAAAHVLPKFGPAMMQLCLDKGADINQHASVRVDFAWHHHRTTPIDVFFKSIRPWQSTEDENNLGYFVEALRFLLNNGASLDRQLEEIKAYIQTGRTFVWRPSSHRKMWLPMTINAAHFTAVVKLLETNAALQKSDHSVAVQILKSISRATSDNETEESMQDQRVNLLGYMCIFPALTYHKPYYHEKHSRRLAG
;
A
#
# COMPACT_ATOMS: atom_id res chain seq x y z
N MET A 1 -56.16 -36.11 27.39
CA MET A 1 -57.28 -35.48 26.65
C MET A 1 -57.16 -33.96 26.72
N ARG A 2 -56.54 -33.35 25.71
CA ARG A 2 -56.62 -31.90 25.45
C ARG A 2 -56.97 -31.78 23.96
N LEU A 3 -58.21 -31.37 23.69
CA LEU A 3 -58.73 -31.11 22.36
C LEU A 3 -58.04 -29.88 21.77
N MET A 4 -57.30 -30.06 20.69
CA MET A 4 -56.91 -28.97 19.79
C MET A 4 -58.00 -28.78 18.76
N ALA A 5 -58.77 -27.69 18.89
CA ALA A 5 -59.71 -27.25 17.88
C ALA A 5 -58.95 -26.48 16.80
N SER A 6 -58.84 -27.08 15.61
CA SER A 6 -58.32 -26.47 14.39
C SER A 6 -59.44 -25.69 13.69
N THR A 7 -59.53 -24.39 13.92
CA THR A 7 -60.32 -23.47 13.08
C THR A 7 -59.45 -22.98 11.92
N SER A 8 -59.49 -23.70 10.78
CA SER A 8 -58.97 -23.19 9.51
C SER A 8 -59.98 -22.22 8.89
N ALA A 9 -59.82 -20.93 9.16
CA ALA A 9 -60.48 -19.90 8.37
C ALA A 9 -59.81 -19.88 6.98
N VAL A 10 -60.57 -20.27 5.96
CA VAL A 10 -60.15 -20.20 4.55
C VAL A 10 -60.15 -18.73 4.16
N GLU A 11 -58.99 -18.07 4.27
CA GLU A 11 -58.78 -16.77 3.63
C GLU A 11 -58.80 -16.98 2.12
N ALA A 12 -59.95 -16.72 1.50
CA ALA A 12 -60.06 -16.61 0.06
C ALA A 12 -59.31 -15.36 -0.39
N HIS A 13 -57.99 -15.49 -0.62
CA HIS A 13 -57.20 -14.47 -1.27
C HIS A 13 -57.79 -14.24 -2.68
N SER A 14 -58.57 -13.16 -2.82
CA SER A 14 -59.05 -12.69 -4.12
C SER A 14 -57.83 -12.42 -4.99
N ALA A 15 -57.59 -13.28 -5.98
CA ALA A 15 -56.54 -13.10 -6.97
C ALA A 15 -56.66 -11.68 -7.52
N SER A 16 -55.56 -10.91 -7.49
CA SER A 16 -55.58 -9.53 -7.99
C SER A 16 -56.05 -9.56 -9.45
N ALA A 17 -56.86 -8.59 -9.88
CA ALA A 17 -57.36 -8.52 -11.27
C ALA A 17 -56.23 -8.54 -12.32
N PHE A 18 -55.01 -8.21 -11.90
CA PHE A 18 -53.81 -8.33 -12.72
C PHE A 18 -53.43 -9.78 -12.99
N GLU A 19 -53.54 -10.69 -12.01
CA GLU A 19 -53.25 -12.13 -12.16
C GLU A 19 -54.21 -12.87 -13.10
N SER A 20 -55.35 -12.27 -13.43
CA SER A 20 -56.30 -12.79 -14.41
C SER A 20 -56.09 -12.27 -15.84
N LEU A 21 -55.05 -11.46 -16.09
CA LEU A 21 -54.75 -10.99 -17.44
C LEU A 21 -54.38 -12.16 -18.36
N PRO A 22 -54.93 -12.23 -19.60
CA PRO A 22 -54.44 -13.11 -20.65
C PRO A 22 -52.94 -12.96 -20.86
N THR A 23 -52.24 -14.06 -21.08
CA THR A 23 -50.78 -14.10 -21.22
C THR A 23 -50.27 -13.10 -22.26
N GLU A 24 -51.00 -12.93 -23.36
CA GLU A 24 -50.67 -12.03 -24.46
C GLU A 24 -50.68 -10.55 -24.04
N LEU A 25 -51.67 -10.15 -23.22
CA LEU A 25 -51.76 -8.79 -22.69
C LEU A 25 -50.69 -8.56 -21.60
N GLY A 26 -50.44 -9.57 -20.77
CA GLY A 26 -49.35 -9.54 -19.80
C GLY A 26 -48.01 -9.32 -20.50
N ASP A 27 -47.74 -10.07 -21.55
CA ASP A 27 -46.51 -9.99 -22.33
C ASP A 27 -46.32 -8.62 -22.98
N LEU A 28 -47.37 -8.06 -23.59
CA LEU A 28 -47.35 -6.71 -24.17
C LEU A 28 -47.09 -5.60 -23.15
N ILE A 29 -47.62 -5.75 -21.93
CA ILE A 29 -47.36 -4.81 -20.83
C ILE A 29 -45.90 -4.93 -20.41
N LEU A 30 -45.41 -6.15 -20.20
CA LEU A 30 -44.05 -6.41 -19.74
C LEU A 30 -42.99 -5.94 -20.75
N ASP A 31 -43.25 -6.05 -22.05
CA ASP A 31 -42.35 -5.58 -23.10
C ASP A 31 -42.19 -4.05 -23.10
N ARG A 32 -43.12 -3.32 -22.47
CA ARG A 32 -43.08 -1.86 -22.32
C ARG A 32 -42.51 -1.39 -20.98
N LEU A 33 -42.33 -2.29 -20.01
CA LEU A 33 -41.86 -1.94 -18.68
C LEU A 33 -40.33 -1.94 -18.61
N HIS A 34 -39.78 -0.97 -17.89
CA HIS A 34 -38.37 -0.93 -17.60
C HIS A 34 -38.00 -2.07 -16.61
N PRO A 35 -36.79 -2.68 -16.67
CA PRO A 35 -36.40 -3.77 -15.78
C PRO A 35 -36.57 -3.49 -14.28
N ALA A 36 -36.47 -2.23 -13.87
CA ALA A 36 -36.73 -1.81 -12.50
C ALA A 36 -38.20 -1.96 -12.09
N GLU A 37 -39.14 -1.74 -13.01
CA GLU A 37 -40.58 -1.86 -12.78
C GLU A 37 -40.98 -3.34 -12.74
N ILE A 38 -40.43 -4.15 -13.66
CA ILE A 38 -40.58 -5.62 -13.63
C ILE A 38 -40.09 -6.18 -12.30
N SER A 39 -38.94 -5.72 -11.79
CA SER A 39 -38.43 -6.17 -10.49
C SER A 39 -39.33 -5.79 -9.32
N ARG A 40 -39.99 -4.61 -9.35
CA ARG A 40 -40.96 -4.23 -8.32
C ARG A 40 -42.22 -5.09 -8.42
N LEU A 41 -42.71 -5.36 -9.62
CA LEU A 41 -43.87 -6.24 -9.85
C LEU A 41 -43.60 -7.66 -9.33
N MET A 42 -42.39 -8.20 -9.54
CA MET A 42 -41.98 -9.48 -8.99
C MET A 42 -42.06 -9.55 -7.46
N GLN A 43 -41.82 -8.43 -6.76
CA GLN A 43 -41.91 -8.37 -5.30
C GLN A 43 -43.36 -8.37 -4.78
N CYS A 44 -44.34 -8.03 -5.63
CA CYS A 44 -45.74 -7.91 -5.22
C CYS A 44 -46.49 -9.25 -5.22
N SER A 45 -46.04 -10.27 -5.96
CA SER A 45 -46.73 -11.57 -6.04
C SER A 45 -45.78 -12.71 -6.37
N SER A 46 -45.85 -13.78 -5.58
CA SER A 46 -45.05 -15.01 -5.76
C SER A 46 -45.42 -15.77 -7.03
N ARG A 47 -46.63 -15.58 -7.56
CA ARG A 47 -47.07 -16.19 -8.82
C ARG A 47 -46.40 -15.51 -10.00
N TRP A 48 -46.31 -14.19 -9.97
CA TRP A 48 -45.61 -13.40 -10.98
C TRP A 48 -44.10 -13.62 -10.95
N ASP A 49 -43.49 -13.88 -9.79
CA ASP A 49 -42.07 -14.22 -9.71
C ASP A 49 -41.69 -15.29 -10.74
N LYS A 50 -42.44 -16.39 -10.83
CA LYS A 50 -42.16 -17.49 -11.78
C LYS A 50 -42.29 -17.08 -13.26
N THR A 51 -43.26 -16.22 -13.59
CA THR A 51 -43.52 -15.80 -14.97
C THR A 51 -42.57 -14.69 -15.42
N LEU A 52 -42.23 -13.77 -14.51
CA LEU A 52 -41.42 -12.59 -14.79
C LEU A 52 -39.92 -12.86 -14.68
N GLU A 53 -39.48 -13.83 -13.86
CA GLU A 53 -38.06 -14.15 -13.65
C GLU A 53 -37.31 -14.41 -14.98
N PRO A 54 -37.80 -15.26 -15.90
CA PRO A 54 -37.13 -15.50 -17.18
C PRO A 54 -37.07 -14.26 -18.08
N ARG A 55 -38.06 -13.36 -17.99
CA ARG A 55 -38.10 -12.12 -18.77
C ARG A 55 -37.14 -11.08 -18.20
N LEU A 56 -37.15 -10.89 -16.87
CA LEU A 56 -36.26 -9.95 -16.20
C LEU A 56 -34.80 -10.31 -16.44
N TYR A 57 -34.46 -11.59 -16.38
CA TYR A 57 -33.11 -12.10 -16.60
C TYR A 57 -32.90 -12.63 -18.03
N GLY A 58 -33.79 -12.30 -18.97
CA GLY A 58 -33.68 -12.77 -20.36
C GLY A 58 -32.57 -12.09 -21.16
N SER A 59 -32.00 -10.99 -20.65
CA SER A 59 -30.90 -10.28 -21.28
C SER A 59 -29.62 -10.32 -20.45
N LEU A 60 -28.47 -10.45 -21.10
CA LEU A 60 -27.17 -10.44 -20.43
C LEU A 60 -26.94 -9.15 -19.62
N ASN A 61 -27.41 -8.01 -20.12
CA ASN A 61 -27.29 -6.72 -19.43
C ASN A 61 -28.09 -6.69 -18.12
N THR A 62 -29.33 -7.19 -18.11
CA THR A 62 -30.14 -7.24 -16.88
C THR A 62 -29.60 -8.25 -15.88
N ILE A 63 -29.11 -9.40 -16.35
CA ILE A 63 -28.37 -10.37 -15.54
C ILE A 63 -27.14 -9.71 -14.89
N ASN A 64 -26.31 -9.02 -15.66
CA ASN A 64 -25.08 -8.39 -15.16
C ASN A 64 -25.41 -7.29 -14.15
N ARG A 65 -26.44 -6.47 -14.40
CA ARG A 65 -26.95 -5.48 -13.44
C ARG A 65 -27.47 -6.13 -12.16
N ALA A 66 -28.19 -7.25 -12.27
CA ALA A 66 -28.70 -7.99 -11.13
C ALA A 66 -27.57 -8.61 -10.30
N MET A 67 -26.56 -9.21 -10.95
CA MET A 67 -25.39 -9.78 -10.27
C MET A 67 -24.57 -8.70 -9.56
N PHE A 68 -24.33 -7.56 -10.23
CA PHE A 68 -23.67 -6.40 -9.62
C PHE A 68 -24.45 -5.90 -8.40
N TRP A 69 -25.78 -5.75 -8.52
CA TRP A 69 -26.63 -5.32 -7.42
C TRP A 69 -26.59 -6.32 -6.26
N ALA A 70 -26.73 -7.61 -6.54
CA ALA A 70 -26.69 -8.67 -5.54
C ALA A 70 -25.37 -8.69 -4.77
N CYS A 71 -24.23 -8.58 -5.48
CA CYS A 71 -22.91 -8.49 -4.88
C CYS A 71 -22.72 -7.22 -4.04
N THR A 72 -23.34 -6.10 -4.40
CA THR A 72 -23.19 -4.83 -3.67
C THR A 72 -24.12 -4.72 -2.45
N HIS A 73 -25.16 -5.54 -2.36
CA HIS A 73 -26.18 -5.52 -1.30
C HIS A 73 -26.24 -6.81 -0.46
N ASN A 74 -25.24 -7.70 -0.58
CA ASN A 74 -25.20 -9.00 0.12
C ASN A 74 -26.42 -9.91 -0.16
N HIS A 75 -26.97 -9.90 -1.37
CA HIS A 75 -28.17 -10.67 -1.71
C HIS A 75 -27.84 -12.11 -2.13
N VAL A 76 -27.38 -12.93 -1.18
CA VAL A 76 -26.83 -14.28 -1.36
C VAL A 76 -27.73 -15.22 -2.18
N SER A 77 -29.04 -15.22 -1.92
CA SER A 77 -30.00 -16.07 -2.63
C SER A 77 -30.11 -15.73 -4.11
N LEU A 78 -29.97 -14.46 -4.47
CA LEU A 78 -29.99 -14.00 -5.86
C LEU A 78 -28.67 -14.35 -6.55
N ILE A 79 -27.53 -14.23 -5.88
CA ILE A 79 -26.24 -14.69 -6.40
C ILE A 79 -26.32 -16.17 -6.79
N ARG A 80 -26.80 -17.03 -5.87
CA ARG A 80 -26.97 -18.47 -6.15
C ARG A 80 -27.92 -18.72 -7.32
N LYS A 81 -29.07 -18.03 -7.34
CA LYS A 81 -30.07 -18.15 -8.40
C LYS A 81 -29.47 -17.79 -9.77
N LEU A 82 -28.77 -16.66 -9.86
CA LEU A 82 -28.13 -16.19 -11.10
C LEU A 82 -27.09 -17.20 -11.59
N VAL A 83 -26.17 -17.64 -10.74
CA VAL A 83 -25.11 -18.59 -11.15
C VAL A 83 -25.69 -19.95 -11.54
N THR A 84 -26.63 -20.51 -10.78
CA THR A 84 -27.13 -21.89 -11.01
C THR A 84 -28.20 -22.03 -12.09
N ARG A 85 -29.07 -21.02 -12.28
CA ARG A 85 -30.16 -21.10 -13.27
C ARG A 85 -29.86 -20.38 -14.58
N TYR A 86 -29.06 -19.32 -14.52
CA TYR A 86 -28.79 -18.44 -15.66
C TYR A 86 -27.34 -18.54 -16.14
N ASP A 87 -26.57 -19.49 -15.62
CA ASP A 87 -25.18 -19.78 -16.00
C ASP A 87 -24.28 -18.53 -15.98
N VAL A 88 -24.51 -17.67 -15.00
CA VAL A 88 -23.77 -16.42 -14.85
C VAL A 88 -22.41 -16.72 -14.23
N SER A 89 -21.34 -16.17 -14.80
CA SER A 89 -20.00 -16.30 -14.23
C SER A 89 -19.99 -15.81 -12.77
N PRO A 90 -19.59 -16.64 -11.80
CA PRO A 90 -19.44 -16.21 -10.43
C PRO A 90 -18.22 -15.31 -10.24
N SER A 91 -17.24 -15.32 -11.17
CA SER A 91 -15.98 -14.59 -11.06
C SER A 91 -16.08 -13.13 -11.50
N THR A 92 -16.81 -12.87 -12.59
CA THR A 92 -16.79 -11.57 -13.27
C THR A 92 -18.21 -11.06 -13.58
N VAL A 93 -18.37 -9.74 -13.58
CA VAL A 93 -19.62 -9.10 -13.98
C VAL A 93 -19.33 -7.82 -14.77
N GLU A 94 -20.08 -7.59 -15.85
CA GLU A 94 -20.04 -6.31 -16.58
C GLU A 94 -20.68 -5.22 -15.72
N THR A 95 -19.94 -4.14 -15.49
CA THR A 95 -20.47 -3.00 -14.75
C THR A 95 -21.20 -2.01 -15.67
N PRO A 96 -22.30 -1.41 -15.21
CA PRO A 96 -22.97 -0.36 -15.97
C PRO A 96 -22.09 0.90 -16.11
N ILE A 97 -22.03 1.44 -17.34
CA ILE A 97 -21.19 2.59 -17.75
C ILE A 97 -21.40 3.82 -16.84
N SER A 98 -22.62 4.04 -16.37
CA SER A 98 -22.98 5.25 -15.61
C SER A 98 -22.31 5.39 -14.24
N ASN A 99 -21.82 4.29 -13.64
CA ASN A 99 -21.28 4.32 -12.28
C ASN A 99 -19.75 4.53 -12.21
N TRP A 100 -19.08 4.66 -13.34
CA TRP A 100 -17.62 4.77 -13.42
C TRP A 100 -17.07 6.11 -12.95
N HIS A 101 -17.88 7.18 -13.03
CA HIS A 101 -17.45 8.53 -12.63
C HIS A 101 -17.15 8.69 -11.12
N LEU A 102 -17.56 7.73 -10.29
CA LEU A 102 -17.33 7.72 -8.83
C LEU A 102 -16.20 6.77 -8.40
N MET A 103 -15.50 6.12 -9.35
CA MET A 103 -14.34 5.29 -9.08
C MET A 103 -13.08 6.17 -9.03
N ASP A 104 -12.72 6.54 -7.81
CA ASP A 104 -11.74 7.56 -7.39
C ASP A 104 -10.26 7.31 -7.74
N THR A 105 -9.92 6.82 -8.95
CA THR A 105 -8.50 6.74 -9.35
C THR A 105 -8.30 6.83 -10.87
N ASN A 106 -7.66 7.92 -11.29
CA ASN A 106 -6.86 8.11 -12.50
C ASN A 106 -7.52 7.94 -13.88
N TRP A 107 -7.38 9.03 -14.63
CA TRP A 107 -7.94 9.43 -15.92
C TRP A 107 -7.63 8.56 -17.16
N TYR A 108 -6.80 7.51 -17.05
CA TYR A 108 -6.29 6.79 -18.23
C TYR A 108 -7.19 5.66 -18.79
N ASN A 109 -8.25 5.23 -18.10
CA ASN A 109 -9.08 4.09 -18.53
C ASN A 109 -10.53 4.46 -18.86
N ARG A 110 -10.77 5.56 -19.57
CA ARG A 110 -12.14 5.97 -19.98
C ARG A 110 -12.72 5.19 -21.18
N LEU A 111 -11.95 4.33 -21.84
CA LEU A 111 -12.35 3.67 -23.10
C LEU A 111 -12.77 2.19 -22.98
N PHE A 112 -12.68 1.59 -21.79
CA PHE A 112 -13.12 0.22 -21.59
C PHE A 112 -14.20 0.18 -20.51
N ILE A 113 -15.24 -0.62 -20.73
CA ILE A 113 -16.19 -1.05 -19.70
C ILE A 113 -15.57 -2.33 -19.13
N PRO A 114 -14.66 -2.27 -18.14
CA PRO A 114 -14.00 -3.48 -17.71
C PRO A 114 -15.00 -4.35 -16.95
N ASN A 115 -14.90 -5.66 -17.20
CA ASN A 115 -15.44 -6.64 -16.28
C ASN A 115 -14.77 -6.42 -14.92
N VAL A 116 -15.57 -6.43 -13.86
CA VAL A 116 -15.08 -6.32 -12.49
C VAL A 116 -15.23 -7.67 -11.82
N LEU A 117 -14.21 -8.05 -11.02
CA LEU A 117 -14.31 -9.25 -10.20
C LEU A 117 -15.44 -9.08 -9.18
N THR A 118 -16.38 -10.02 -9.14
CA THR A 118 -17.50 -10.05 -8.19
C THR A 118 -16.97 -10.03 -6.74
N LEU A 119 -15.90 -10.78 -6.48
CA LEU A 119 -15.15 -10.77 -5.22
C LEU A 119 -14.69 -9.37 -4.84
N ASN A 120 -14.28 -8.54 -5.80
CA ASN A 120 -13.86 -7.18 -5.54
C ASN A 120 -15.02 -6.26 -5.12
N LEU A 121 -16.23 -6.51 -5.63
CA LEU A 121 -17.45 -5.79 -5.25
C LEU A 121 -17.85 -6.10 -3.80
N VAL A 122 -17.92 -7.39 -3.44
CA VAL A 122 -18.30 -7.82 -2.10
C VAL A 122 -17.25 -7.42 -1.06
N VAL A 123 -15.95 -7.51 -1.39
CA VAL A 123 -14.84 -7.10 -0.51
C VAL A 123 -14.86 -5.60 -0.25
N ARG A 124 -15.17 -4.79 -1.27
CA ARG A 124 -15.32 -3.33 -1.10
C ARG A 124 -16.44 -2.99 -0.12
N LYS A 125 -17.51 -3.79 -0.10
CA LYS A 125 -18.67 -3.60 0.80
C LYS A 125 -18.59 -4.37 2.12
N ARG A 126 -17.56 -5.20 2.30
CA ARG A 126 -17.34 -6.08 3.47
C ARG A 126 -18.45 -7.13 3.67
N HIS A 127 -19.01 -7.63 2.57
CA HIS A 127 -20.09 -8.61 2.58
C HIS A 127 -19.53 -10.04 2.69
N VAL A 128 -19.40 -10.53 3.92
CA VAL A 128 -18.76 -11.83 4.21
C VAL A 128 -19.54 -13.02 3.62
N GLU A 129 -20.86 -13.03 3.75
CA GLU A 129 -21.70 -14.14 3.28
C GLU A 129 -21.76 -14.24 1.76
N ALA A 130 -21.86 -13.09 1.08
CA ALA A 130 -21.77 -13.04 -0.38
C ALA A 130 -20.37 -13.47 -0.87
N PHE A 131 -19.30 -13.07 -0.18
CA PHE A 131 -17.94 -13.50 -0.52
C PHE A 131 -17.76 -15.01 -0.39
N ASP A 132 -18.13 -15.60 0.75
CA ASP A 132 -18.11 -17.06 0.97
C ASP A 132 -18.98 -17.79 -0.07
N THR A 133 -20.18 -17.28 -0.35
CA THR A 133 -21.06 -17.87 -1.37
C THR A 133 -20.44 -17.83 -2.77
N LEU A 134 -19.83 -16.71 -3.16
CA LEU A 134 -19.15 -16.62 -4.46
C LEU A 134 -18.00 -17.63 -4.55
N LEU A 135 -17.18 -17.75 -3.51
CA LEU A 135 -16.10 -18.74 -3.47
C LEU A 135 -16.63 -20.17 -3.60
N ARG A 136 -17.70 -20.53 -2.85
CA ARG A 136 -18.35 -21.85 -2.96
C ARG A 136 -18.99 -22.13 -4.31
N LEU A 137 -19.39 -21.08 -5.02
CA LEU A 137 -19.91 -21.17 -6.39
C LEU A 137 -18.79 -21.24 -7.45
N GLY A 138 -17.52 -21.26 -7.03
CA GLY A 138 -16.37 -21.35 -7.94
C GLY A 138 -15.90 -20.01 -8.48
N ALA A 139 -16.17 -18.89 -7.79
CA ALA A 139 -15.58 -17.60 -8.15
C ALA A 139 -14.05 -17.65 -8.02
N ARG A 140 -13.37 -17.29 -9.09
CA ARG A 140 -11.90 -17.34 -9.21
C ARG A 140 -11.29 -15.94 -9.25
N ILE A 141 -10.07 -15.84 -8.73
CA ILE A 141 -9.26 -14.60 -8.76
C ILE A 141 -8.37 -14.55 -10.01
N ASP A 142 -8.01 -15.72 -10.54
CA ASP A 142 -7.11 -15.96 -11.66
C ASP A 142 -7.85 -16.14 -13.00
N ASP A 143 -9.16 -15.91 -13.04
CA ASP A 143 -9.97 -16.07 -14.23
C ASP A 143 -9.83 -14.86 -15.17
N PHE A 144 -8.70 -14.82 -15.87
CA PHE A 144 -8.36 -13.80 -16.87
C PHE A 144 -8.79 -14.18 -18.29
N ASN A 145 -9.38 -15.36 -18.49
CA ASN A 145 -9.76 -15.85 -19.82
C ASN A 145 -10.86 -15.02 -20.49
N HIS A 146 -11.45 -14.07 -19.77
CA HIS A 146 -12.31 -13.07 -20.35
C HIS A 146 -11.48 -11.84 -20.70
N ASP A 147 -11.28 -11.59 -22.00
CA ASP A 147 -10.52 -10.49 -22.65
C ASP A 147 -10.81 -9.05 -22.14
N ARG A 148 -11.69 -8.90 -21.13
CA ARG A 148 -12.21 -7.64 -20.62
C ARG A 148 -11.92 -7.40 -19.13
N VAL A 149 -11.29 -8.32 -18.41
CA VAL A 149 -10.87 -8.07 -17.02
C VAL A 149 -9.55 -7.33 -17.02
N SER A 150 -9.51 -6.15 -16.38
CA SER A 150 -8.25 -5.43 -16.23
C SER A 150 -7.24 -6.28 -15.43
N PRO A 151 -5.99 -6.43 -15.90
CA PRO A 151 -4.97 -7.23 -15.23
C PRO A 151 -4.63 -6.73 -13.81
N CYS A 152 -5.03 -5.49 -13.49
CA CYS A 152 -4.84 -4.90 -12.17
C CYS A 152 -5.89 -5.34 -11.13
N GLN A 153 -7.02 -5.95 -11.54
CA GLN A 153 -8.14 -6.28 -10.64
C GLN A 153 -7.73 -7.21 -9.47
N PRO A 154 -6.96 -8.29 -9.69
CA PRO A 154 -6.49 -9.13 -8.59
C PRO A 154 -5.61 -8.35 -7.61
N SER A 155 -4.67 -7.55 -8.11
CA SER A 155 -3.82 -6.72 -7.26
C SER A 155 -4.64 -5.74 -6.40
N PHE A 156 -5.73 -5.19 -6.93
CA PHE A 156 -6.66 -4.35 -6.16
C PHE A 156 -7.46 -5.14 -5.13
N LEU A 157 -7.93 -6.34 -5.48
CA LEU A 157 -8.62 -7.23 -4.56
C LEU A 157 -7.71 -7.61 -3.38
N LEU A 158 -6.50 -8.08 -3.66
CA LEU A 158 -5.51 -8.47 -2.65
C LEU A 158 -5.13 -7.29 -1.75
N ARG A 159 -4.92 -6.10 -2.33
CA ARG A 159 -4.66 -4.87 -1.56
C ARG A 159 -5.82 -4.51 -0.64
N ARG A 160 -7.07 -4.76 -1.03
CA ARG A 160 -8.23 -4.53 -0.15
C ARG A 160 -8.24 -5.57 0.97
N LEU A 161 -8.16 -6.85 0.63
CA LEU A 161 -8.21 -7.97 1.58
C LEU A 161 -7.15 -7.88 2.68
N CYS A 162 -5.95 -7.41 2.35
CA CYS A 162 -4.87 -7.26 3.32
C CYS A 162 -5.06 -6.07 4.29
N ARG A 163 -6.12 -5.25 4.14
CA ARG A 163 -6.40 -4.16 5.08
C ARG A 163 -6.97 -4.70 6.39
N PRO A 164 -6.68 -4.07 7.54
CA PRO A 164 -7.11 -4.55 8.86
C PRO A 164 -8.60 -4.93 9.02
N PRO A 165 -9.59 -4.20 8.47
CA PRO A 165 -11.00 -4.54 8.69
C PRO A 165 -11.50 -5.75 7.88
N GLN A 166 -10.65 -6.41 7.10
CA GLN A 166 -11.05 -7.49 6.18
C GLN A 166 -10.49 -8.87 6.56
N ARG A 167 -10.00 -9.04 7.79
CA ARG A 167 -9.38 -10.30 8.26
C ARG A 167 -10.28 -11.53 8.06
N THR A 168 -11.58 -11.43 8.33
CA THR A 168 -12.52 -12.55 8.11
C THR A 168 -12.57 -12.98 6.64
N LEU A 169 -12.58 -12.03 5.71
CA LEU A 169 -12.59 -12.32 4.27
C LEU A 169 -11.26 -12.96 3.82
N LEU A 170 -10.15 -12.49 4.40
CA LEU A 170 -8.83 -13.04 4.12
C LEU A 170 -8.70 -14.50 4.61
N VAL A 171 -9.24 -14.82 5.79
CA VAL A 171 -9.24 -16.20 6.32
C VAL A 171 -10.04 -17.11 5.40
N LEU A 172 -11.24 -16.70 4.97
CA LEU A 172 -12.04 -17.46 3.99
C LEU A 172 -11.27 -17.71 2.69
N LEU A 173 -10.55 -16.69 2.19
CA LEU A 173 -9.71 -16.86 1.01
C LEU A 173 -8.59 -17.90 1.24
N PHE A 174 -7.92 -17.86 2.40
CA PHE A 174 -6.88 -18.84 2.70
C PHE A 174 -7.41 -20.27 2.85
N ASP A 175 -8.61 -20.45 3.38
CA ASP A 175 -9.23 -21.77 3.48
C ASP A 175 -9.48 -22.36 2.09
N VAL A 176 -9.95 -21.51 1.16
CA VAL A 176 -10.19 -21.90 -0.24
C VAL A 176 -8.89 -22.16 -0.99
N ILE A 177 -7.84 -21.36 -0.79
CA ILE A 177 -6.51 -21.61 -1.38
C ILE A 177 -5.93 -22.93 -0.85
N ALA A 178 -6.01 -23.19 0.45
CA ALA A 178 -5.54 -24.42 1.05
C ALA A 178 -6.27 -25.66 0.51
N SER A 179 -7.56 -25.53 0.16
CA SER A 179 -8.33 -26.58 -0.51
C SER A 179 -8.03 -26.77 -2.00
N SER A 180 -7.06 -26.01 -2.56
CA SER A 180 -6.68 -26.02 -3.97
C SER A 180 -7.79 -25.63 -4.95
N GLN A 181 -8.87 -25.00 -4.48
CA GLN A 181 -9.95 -24.49 -5.34
C GLN A 181 -9.53 -23.24 -6.12
N ILE A 182 -8.64 -22.44 -5.53
CA ILE A 182 -8.05 -21.24 -6.14
C ILE A 182 -6.54 -21.35 -5.99
N SER A 183 -5.81 -21.22 -7.10
CA SER A 183 -4.36 -21.03 -7.06
C SER A 183 -4.05 -19.54 -7.19
N LEU A 184 -3.21 -19.04 -6.29
CA LEU A 184 -2.57 -17.74 -6.46
C LEU A 184 -1.17 -17.97 -6.99
N SER A 185 -0.72 -17.11 -7.90
CA SER A 185 0.67 -17.14 -8.33
C SER A 185 1.61 -16.78 -7.18
N GLU A 186 2.85 -17.24 -7.23
CA GLU A 186 3.89 -16.88 -6.25
C GLU A 186 3.99 -15.35 -6.09
N VAL A 187 3.90 -14.60 -7.20
CA VAL A 187 3.92 -13.14 -7.22
C VAL A 187 2.74 -12.54 -6.44
N GLN A 188 1.54 -13.12 -6.56
CA GLN A 188 0.35 -12.68 -5.84
C GLN A 188 0.48 -12.96 -4.34
N LEU A 189 0.89 -14.17 -3.95
CA LEU A 189 1.13 -14.56 -2.56
C LEU A 189 2.22 -13.69 -1.91
N SER A 190 3.31 -13.43 -2.61
CA SER A 190 4.41 -12.59 -2.12
C SER A 190 4.01 -11.12 -2.01
N THR A 191 3.15 -10.65 -2.94
CA THR A 191 2.53 -9.32 -2.82
C THR A 191 1.59 -9.24 -1.62
N MET A 192 0.80 -10.28 -1.35
CA MET A 192 -0.03 -10.35 -0.14
C MET A 192 0.82 -10.31 1.12
N LEU A 193 1.89 -11.10 1.19
CA LEU A 193 2.83 -11.11 2.32
C LEU A 193 3.32 -9.69 2.65
N MET A 194 3.77 -8.97 1.64
CA MET A 194 4.21 -7.58 1.76
C MET A 194 3.10 -6.64 2.27
N LEU A 195 1.90 -6.76 1.71
CA LEU A 195 0.75 -5.94 2.13
C LEU A 195 0.30 -6.24 3.57
N LEU A 196 0.39 -7.49 4.00
CA LEU A 196 0.05 -7.91 5.36
C LEU A 196 1.02 -7.36 6.39
N ILE A 197 2.34 -7.46 6.14
CA ILE A 197 3.36 -6.91 7.03
C ILE A 197 3.21 -5.39 7.14
N THR A 198 3.07 -4.69 6.00
CA THR A 198 2.90 -3.23 6.00
C THR A 198 1.61 -2.76 6.65
N SER A 199 0.57 -3.61 6.66
CA SER A 199 -0.73 -3.34 7.29
C SER A 199 -0.83 -3.83 8.74
N ASP A 200 0.28 -4.27 9.35
CA ASP A 200 0.30 -4.76 10.74
C ASP A 200 -0.63 -5.97 10.96
N ALA A 201 -0.64 -6.90 10.01
CA ALA A 201 -1.34 -8.16 10.18
C ALA A 201 -0.73 -8.97 11.34
N PRO A 202 -1.54 -9.73 12.09
CA PRO A 202 -1.01 -10.57 13.15
C PRO A 202 -0.15 -11.70 12.57
N LEU A 203 0.77 -12.19 13.41
CA LEU A 203 1.87 -13.08 13.01
C LEU A 203 1.38 -14.39 12.38
N ASP A 204 0.26 -14.92 12.86
CA ASP A 204 -0.40 -16.13 12.36
C ASP A 204 -0.83 -16.00 10.90
N ILE A 205 -1.41 -14.85 10.51
CA ILE A 205 -1.84 -14.56 9.14
C ILE A 205 -0.63 -14.46 8.20
N VAL A 206 0.46 -13.81 8.66
CA VAL A 206 1.71 -13.71 7.90
C VAL A 206 2.34 -15.09 7.72
N THR A 207 2.39 -15.88 8.79
CA THR A 207 2.91 -17.27 8.80
C THR A 207 2.15 -18.14 7.81
N ARG A 208 0.81 -18.09 7.85
CA ARG A 208 -0.05 -18.83 6.92
C ARG A 208 0.21 -18.43 5.47
N THR A 209 0.50 -17.17 5.20
CA THR A 209 0.84 -16.70 3.84
C THR A 209 2.15 -17.30 3.35
N LEU A 210 3.15 -17.43 4.23
CA LEU A 210 4.42 -18.10 3.93
C LEU A 210 4.23 -19.61 3.73
N ASP A 211 3.39 -20.25 4.55
CA ASP A 211 3.07 -21.68 4.43
C ASP A 211 2.38 -22.02 3.10
N LEU A 212 1.64 -21.06 2.52
CA LEU A 212 1.06 -21.16 1.19
C LEU A 212 2.08 -20.99 0.05
N GLY A 213 3.37 -20.79 0.36
CA GLY A 213 4.44 -20.66 -0.63
C GLY A 213 4.75 -19.22 -1.05
N ALA A 214 4.36 -18.20 -0.26
CA ALA A 214 4.82 -16.85 -0.52
C ALA A 214 6.35 -16.75 -0.38
N ASN A 215 6.99 -16.09 -1.35
CA ASN A 215 8.43 -15.91 -1.36
C ASN A 215 8.83 -14.67 -0.54
N PRO A 216 9.53 -14.82 0.59
CA PRO A 216 9.93 -13.68 1.43
C PRO A 216 10.94 -12.75 0.74
N ASN A 217 11.61 -13.23 -0.30
CA ASN A 217 12.64 -12.53 -1.07
C ASN A 217 12.10 -11.79 -2.30
N TYR A 218 10.78 -11.82 -2.52
CA TYR A 218 10.13 -11.08 -3.58
C TYR A 218 10.21 -9.56 -3.33
N ASN A 219 10.71 -8.84 -4.33
CA ASN A 219 10.80 -7.39 -4.29
C ASN A 219 9.49 -6.77 -4.81
N HIS A 220 8.69 -6.23 -3.90
CA HIS A 220 7.46 -5.54 -4.29
C HIS A 220 7.75 -4.06 -4.62
N PRO A 221 7.24 -3.54 -5.76
CA PRO A 221 7.28 -2.11 -6.05
C PRO A 221 6.59 -1.31 -4.93
N TYR A 222 7.33 -0.41 -4.32
CA TYR A 222 6.88 0.46 -3.24
C TYR A 222 6.79 1.92 -3.73
N ILE A 223 6.34 2.81 -2.83
CA ILE A 223 6.16 4.23 -3.08
C ILE A 223 7.47 4.84 -3.63
N ASN A 224 7.35 5.81 -4.55
CA ASN A 224 8.47 6.57 -5.12
C ASN A 224 9.56 5.71 -5.76
N HIS A 225 9.19 4.69 -6.55
CA HIS A 225 10.14 3.82 -7.24
C HIS A 225 11.14 3.12 -6.32
N SER A 226 10.82 2.98 -5.03
CA SER A 226 11.56 2.11 -4.14
C SER A 226 11.01 0.69 -4.29
N ALA A 227 11.81 -0.32 -4.00
CA ALA A 227 11.33 -1.68 -3.82
C ALA A 227 11.55 -2.08 -2.37
N VAL A 228 10.69 -2.93 -1.84
CA VAL A 228 10.77 -3.45 -0.46
C VAL A 228 10.47 -4.95 -0.51
N CYS A 229 11.29 -5.75 0.19
CA CYS A 229 11.05 -7.18 0.42
C CYS A 229 10.39 -7.38 1.80
N ALA A 230 9.91 -8.60 2.09
CA ALA A 230 9.17 -8.88 3.32
C ALA A 230 9.99 -8.55 4.57
N LEU A 231 11.28 -8.91 4.57
CA LEU A 231 12.20 -8.66 5.68
C LEU A 231 12.42 -7.17 5.92
N SER A 232 12.65 -6.40 4.85
CA SER A 232 12.73 -4.94 4.95
C SER A 232 11.43 -4.33 5.45
N ALA A 233 10.27 -4.83 5.05
CA ALA A 233 8.99 -4.35 5.56
C ALA A 233 8.86 -4.59 7.08
N ALA A 234 9.31 -5.73 7.59
CA ALA A 234 9.33 -6.01 9.03
C ALA A 234 10.25 -5.03 9.79
N ILE A 235 11.42 -4.70 9.22
CA ILE A 235 12.34 -3.69 9.77
C ILE A 235 11.70 -2.30 9.78
N LEU A 236 11.05 -1.91 8.67
CA LEU A 236 10.34 -0.61 8.59
C LEU A 236 9.21 -0.48 9.61
N ARG A 237 8.67 -1.62 10.07
CA ARG A 237 7.66 -1.72 11.14
C ARG A 237 8.26 -1.89 12.54
N ASN A 238 9.59 -1.97 12.66
CA ASN A 238 10.31 -2.24 13.90
C ASN A 238 9.84 -3.52 14.63
N SER A 239 9.55 -4.58 13.88
CA SER A 239 9.01 -5.83 14.43
C SER A 239 10.07 -6.94 14.45
N SER A 240 10.73 -7.12 15.60
CA SER A 240 11.74 -8.18 15.79
C SER A 240 11.16 -9.57 15.56
N SER A 241 9.92 -9.82 16.00
CA SER A 241 9.29 -11.13 15.84
C SER A 241 9.05 -11.48 14.37
N LEU A 242 8.61 -10.51 13.55
CA LEU A 242 8.48 -10.71 12.11
C LEU A 242 9.84 -10.87 11.44
N PHE A 243 10.84 -10.09 11.86
CA PHE A 243 12.22 -10.22 11.35
C PHE A 243 12.78 -11.63 11.57
N ILE A 244 12.73 -12.14 12.80
CA ILE A 244 13.24 -13.46 13.14
C ILE A 244 12.49 -14.55 12.37
N MET A 245 11.16 -14.50 12.34
CA MET A 245 10.36 -15.48 11.61
C MET A 245 10.67 -15.48 10.11
N LEU A 246 10.85 -14.31 9.48
CA LEU A 246 11.18 -14.24 8.06
C LEU A 246 12.58 -14.81 7.76
N ILE A 247 13.57 -14.55 8.61
CA ILE A 247 14.91 -15.16 8.50
C ILE A 247 14.82 -16.69 8.61
N GLU A 248 14.06 -17.21 9.57
CA GLU A 248 13.83 -18.66 9.74
C GLU A 248 13.13 -19.29 8.53
N ARG A 249 12.34 -18.49 7.80
CA ARG A 249 11.68 -18.89 6.54
C ARG A 249 12.51 -18.61 5.28
N GLY A 250 13.81 -18.35 5.43
CA GLY A 250 14.75 -18.22 4.31
C GLY A 250 14.78 -16.84 3.65
N ALA A 251 14.38 -15.78 4.36
CA ALA A 251 14.62 -14.42 3.89
C ALA A 251 16.13 -14.12 3.83
N ASP A 252 16.56 -13.49 2.74
CA ASP A 252 17.94 -13.12 2.47
C ASP A 252 18.27 -11.77 3.15
N ILE A 253 19.18 -11.82 4.12
CA ILE A 253 19.63 -10.64 4.87
C ILE A 253 20.37 -9.61 3.99
N HIS A 254 20.96 -10.06 2.88
CA HIS A 254 21.67 -9.21 1.92
C HIS A 254 20.74 -8.63 0.83
N GLY A 255 19.48 -9.07 0.81
CA GLY A 255 18.49 -8.69 -0.19
C GLY A 255 18.76 -9.30 -1.57
N THR A 256 17.72 -9.34 -2.40
CA THR A 256 17.82 -9.86 -3.77
C THR A 256 18.09 -8.76 -4.78
N LYS A 257 18.79 -9.09 -5.87
CA LYS A 257 19.02 -8.15 -6.98
C LYS A 257 17.69 -7.67 -7.54
N HIS A 258 17.51 -6.35 -7.61
CA HIS A 258 16.35 -5.74 -8.26
C HIS A 258 16.70 -5.28 -9.67
N SER A 259 15.82 -5.55 -10.64
CA SER A 259 16.03 -5.18 -12.06
C SER A 259 15.97 -3.67 -12.29
N VAL A 260 15.23 -2.96 -11.43
CA VAL A 260 15.07 -1.50 -11.51
C VAL A 260 15.88 -0.86 -10.39
N VAL A 261 16.75 0.10 -10.76
CA VAL A 261 17.55 0.85 -9.79
C VAL A 261 16.62 1.78 -9.00
N PRO A 262 16.46 1.60 -7.67
CA PRO A 262 15.51 2.37 -6.89
C PRO A 262 16.06 3.75 -6.51
N LEU A 263 15.19 4.65 -6.04
CA LEU A 263 15.64 5.91 -5.42
C LEU A 263 16.33 5.66 -4.07
N ILE A 264 15.79 4.73 -3.28
CA ILE A 264 16.34 4.27 -2.00
C ILE A 264 16.33 2.74 -2.03
N PRO A 265 17.44 2.05 -1.72
CA PRO A 265 17.56 0.61 -1.89
C PRO A 265 16.95 -0.14 -0.69
N LEU A 266 15.71 0.18 -0.33
CA LEU A 266 15.00 -0.39 0.82
C LEU A 266 14.68 -1.89 0.66
N HIS A 267 14.90 -2.47 -0.53
CA HIS A 267 14.78 -3.91 -0.75
C HIS A 267 15.94 -4.69 -0.11
N ILE A 268 17.00 -3.99 0.29
CA ILE A 268 18.12 -4.56 1.02
C ILE A 268 17.91 -4.26 2.53
N PRO A 269 17.80 -5.29 3.39
CA PRO A 269 17.47 -5.14 4.81
C PRO A 269 18.36 -4.17 5.59
N ILE A 270 19.69 -4.19 5.39
CA ILE A 270 20.61 -3.29 6.11
C ILE A 270 20.34 -1.81 5.78
N PHE A 271 19.92 -1.50 4.55
CA PHE A 271 19.53 -0.15 4.16
C PHE A 271 18.18 0.25 4.75
N ALA A 272 17.23 -0.69 4.84
CA ALA A 272 15.96 -0.45 5.54
C ALA A 272 16.20 -0.17 7.04
N ALA A 273 17.12 -0.90 7.67
CA ALA A 273 17.51 -0.68 9.06
C ALA A 273 18.15 0.70 9.26
N ALA A 274 19.07 1.09 8.38
CA ALA A 274 19.66 2.42 8.40
C ALA A 274 18.62 3.53 8.23
N HIS A 275 17.63 3.31 7.36
CA HIS A 275 16.56 4.26 7.10
C HIS A 275 15.66 4.52 8.32
N VAL A 276 15.47 3.53 9.20
CA VAL A 276 14.61 3.68 10.39
C VAL A 276 15.38 3.87 11.69
N LEU A 277 16.70 3.76 11.64
CA LEU A 277 17.61 3.98 12.77
C LEU A 277 17.35 5.30 13.52
N PRO A 278 17.13 6.46 12.87
CA PRO A 278 16.85 7.70 13.60
C PRO A 278 15.52 7.67 14.37
N LYS A 279 14.58 6.82 13.94
CA LYS A 279 13.21 6.77 14.48
C LYS A 279 13.06 5.73 15.58
N PHE A 280 13.69 4.57 15.44
CA PHE A 280 13.49 3.41 16.31
C PHE A 280 14.75 2.98 17.06
N GLY A 281 15.87 3.66 16.86
CA GLY A 281 17.15 3.31 17.49
C GLY A 281 17.82 2.08 16.86
N PRO A 282 18.90 1.58 17.48
CA PRO A 282 19.82 0.63 16.86
C PRO A 282 19.34 -0.82 16.84
N ALA A 283 18.22 -1.15 17.49
CA ALA A 283 17.81 -2.54 17.69
C ALA A 283 17.70 -3.34 16.36
N MET A 284 16.99 -2.79 15.36
CA MET A 284 16.86 -3.44 14.05
C MET A 284 18.18 -3.52 13.29
N MET A 285 19.04 -2.49 13.42
CA MET A 285 20.35 -2.49 12.79
C MET A 285 21.23 -3.59 13.40
N GLN A 286 21.26 -3.68 14.74
CA GLN A 286 21.99 -4.74 15.44
C GLN A 286 21.48 -6.13 15.03
N LEU A 287 20.16 -6.32 14.98
CA LEU A 287 19.56 -7.57 14.48
C LEU A 287 20.04 -7.94 13.06
N CYS A 288 20.18 -6.96 12.15
CA CYS A 288 20.74 -7.22 10.83
C CYS A 288 22.22 -7.66 10.91
N LEU A 289 23.03 -6.95 11.69
CA LEU A 289 24.46 -7.26 11.87
C LEU A 289 24.67 -8.64 12.50
N ASP A 290 23.86 -8.99 13.50
CA ASP A 290 23.87 -10.31 14.17
C ASP A 290 23.53 -11.45 13.20
N LYS A 291 22.80 -11.15 12.12
CA LYS A 291 22.50 -12.08 11.02
C LYS A 291 23.49 -12.00 9.86
N GLY A 292 24.61 -11.31 10.03
CA GLY A 292 25.72 -11.25 9.07
C GLY A 292 25.56 -10.20 7.97
N ALA A 293 24.65 -9.24 8.14
CA ALA A 293 24.54 -8.12 7.20
C ALA A 293 25.83 -7.28 7.18
N ASP A 294 26.24 -6.84 5.99
CA ASP A 294 27.40 -5.96 5.83
C ASP A 294 26.99 -4.49 6.00
N ILE A 295 27.49 -3.83 7.05
CA ILE A 295 27.22 -2.41 7.33
C ILE A 295 27.73 -1.47 6.23
N ASN A 296 28.67 -1.94 5.41
CA ASN A 296 29.28 -1.20 4.29
C ASN A 296 28.77 -1.68 2.93
N GLN A 297 27.69 -2.47 2.89
CA GLN A 297 27.13 -3.00 1.64
C GLN A 297 26.84 -1.85 0.65
N HIS A 298 27.24 -2.03 -0.60
CA HIS A 298 26.99 -1.04 -1.64
C HIS A 298 25.73 -1.38 -2.46
N ALA A 299 24.96 -0.34 -2.79
CA ALA A 299 23.82 -0.45 -3.69
C ALA A 299 23.82 0.69 -4.72
N SER A 300 23.35 0.41 -5.93
CA SER A 300 23.10 1.45 -6.93
C SER A 300 21.76 2.13 -6.63
N VAL A 301 21.74 3.47 -6.66
CA VAL A 301 20.52 4.28 -6.58
C VAL A 301 20.43 5.26 -7.73
N ARG A 302 19.20 5.60 -8.10
CA ARG A 302 18.91 6.61 -9.11
C ARG A 302 18.93 8.00 -8.47
N VAL A 303 19.75 8.91 -9.00
CA VAL A 303 19.87 10.29 -8.48
C VAL A 303 18.81 11.21 -9.10
N ASP A 304 18.50 11.01 -10.38
CA ASP A 304 17.59 11.86 -11.14
C ASP A 304 16.83 11.10 -12.24
N PHE A 305 15.95 11.81 -12.96
CA PHE A 305 15.21 11.27 -14.10
C PHE A 305 16.09 10.93 -15.31
N ALA A 306 17.35 11.37 -15.32
CA ALA A 306 18.27 11.12 -16.41
C ALA A 306 19.06 9.81 -16.24
N TRP A 307 18.59 8.91 -15.35
CA TRP A 307 19.11 7.56 -15.16
C TRP A 307 20.55 7.50 -14.65
N HIS A 308 21.00 8.54 -13.95
CA HIS A 308 22.33 8.51 -13.33
C HIS A 308 22.31 7.62 -12.09
N HIS A 309 23.24 6.68 -12.06
CA HIS A 309 23.40 5.75 -10.96
C HIS A 309 24.52 6.19 -10.03
N HIS A 310 24.25 6.16 -8.74
CA HIS A 310 25.22 6.44 -7.68
C HIS A 310 25.32 5.24 -6.75
N ARG A 311 26.53 4.91 -6.29
CA ARG A 311 26.73 3.91 -5.23
C ARG A 311 26.46 4.51 -3.87
N THR A 312 25.49 3.98 -3.15
CA THR A 312 25.14 4.38 -1.78
C THR A 312 25.49 3.25 -0.80
N THR A 313 25.64 3.60 0.46
CA THR A 313 25.88 2.72 1.62
C THR A 313 24.76 2.91 2.66
N PRO A 314 24.64 2.03 3.67
CA PRO A 314 23.69 2.21 4.76
C PRO A 314 23.84 3.55 5.47
N ILE A 315 25.07 4.02 5.73
CA ILE A 315 25.30 5.33 6.37
C ILE A 315 24.79 6.50 5.50
N ASP A 316 24.93 6.43 4.17
CA ASP A 316 24.32 7.41 3.26
C ASP A 316 22.79 7.45 3.39
N VAL A 317 22.15 6.29 3.52
CA VAL A 317 20.68 6.19 3.67
C VAL A 317 20.23 6.67 5.04
N PHE A 318 20.99 6.40 6.10
CA PHE A 318 20.76 6.98 7.42
C PHE A 318 20.74 8.50 7.34
N PHE A 319 21.75 9.14 6.75
CA PHE A 319 21.79 10.59 6.61
C PHE A 319 20.60 11.15 5.79
N LYS A 320 20.18 10.47 4.72
CA LYS A 320 19.00 10.84 3.92
C LYS A 320 17.67 10.65 4.64
N SER A 321 17.62 9.76 5.64
CA SER A 321 16.40 9.44 6.39
C SER A 321 16.08 10.43 7.49
N ILE A 322 17.07 11.21 7.93
CA ILE A 322 16.89 12.32 8.84
C ILE A 322 16.06 13.35 8.09
N ARG A 323 14.79 13.48 8.51
CA ARG A 323 13.90 14.51 7.98
C ARG A 323 14.59 15.86 8.13
N PRO A 324 14.34 16.82 7.21
CA PRO A 324 15.02 18.11 7.22
C PRO A 324 15.03 18.66 8.65
N TRP A 325 16.23 19.05 9.08
CA TRP A 325 16.66 19.57 10.38
C TRP A 325 15.93 20.87 10.81
N GLN A 326 14.69 21.04 10.37
CA GLN A 326 13.92 22.27 10.29
C GLN A 326 12.80 22.35 11.33
N SER A 327 12.38 21.24 11.96
CA SER A 327 11.47 21.32 13.11
C SER A 327 12.30 21.58 14.37
N THR A 328 12.31 22.83 14.81
CA THR A 328 12.90 23.29 16.08
C THR A 328 12.25 22.62 17.31
N GLU A 329 11.13 21.93 17.13
CA GLU A 329 10.37 21.29 18.22
C GLU A 329 11.01 19.98 18.74
N ASP A 330 12.05 19.47 18.08
CA ASP A 330 12.63 18.16 18.40
C ASP A 330 14.12 18.25 18.83
N GLU A 331 14.48 19.14 19.76
CA GLU A 331 15.84 19.15 20.35
C GLU A 331 16.23 17.78 20.94
N ASN A 332 15.24 17.01 21.41
CA ASN A 332 15.42 15.64 21.89
C ASN A 332 15.92 14.68 20.80
N ASN A 333 15.72 14.96 19.50
CA ASN A 333 16.16 14.09 18.42
C ASN A 333 17.67 14.15 18.17
N LEU A 334 18.36 15.22 18.60
CA LEU A 334 19.81 15.35 18.40
C LEU A 334 20.57 14.26 19.17
N GLY A 335 20.18 13.97 20.41
CA GLY A 335 20.79 12.90 21.22
C GLY A 335 20.69 11.55 20.52
N TYR A 336 19.49 11.17 20.08
CA TYR A 336 19.25 9.93 19.33
C TYR A 336 20.04 9.84 18.04
N PHE A 337 20.16 10.95 17.30
CA PHE A 337 20.95 10.98 16.08
C PHE A 337 22.44 10.75 16.35
N VAL A 338 23.01 11.42 17.36
CA VAL A 338 24.42 11.26 17.75
C VAL A 338 24.69 9.83 18.21
N GLU A 339 23.77 9.24 18.97
CA GLU A 339 23.85 7.84 19.39
C GLU A 339 23.76 6.87 18.22
N ALA A 340 22.86 7.09 17.27
CA ALA A 340 22.73 6.30 16.05
C ALA A 340 24.00 6.37 15.18
N LEU A 341 24.55 7.57 14.99
CA LEU A 341 25.79 7.74 14.23
C LEU A 341 26.97 7.08 14.97
N ARG A 342 27.07 7.25 16.29
CA ARG A 342 28.07 6.56 17.11
C ARG A 342 27.95 5.06 16.97
N PHE A 343 26.74 4.52 17.02
CA PHE A 343 26.46 3.11 16.82
C PHE A 343 26.97 2.62 15.46
N LEU A 344 26.66 3.33 14.36
CA LEU A 344 27.13 2.96 13.02
C LEU A 344 28.66 2.93 12.95
N LEU A 345 29.33 3.97 13.44
CA LEU A 345 30.79 4.08 13.41
C LEU A 345 31.47 3.04 14.29
N ASN A 346 30.94 2.77 15.48
CA ASN A 346 31.44 1.73 16.38
C ASN A 346 31.31 0.33 15.78
N ASN A 347 30.34 0.12 14.88
CA ASN A 347 30.15 -1.12 14.13
C ASN A 347 30.89 -1.12 12.78
N GLY A 348 31.78 -0.17 12.53
CA GLY A 348 32.67 -0.17 11.37
C GLY A 348 32.07 0.41 10.09
N ALA A 349 31.00 1.21 10.17
CA ALA A 349 30.52 1.97 9.01
C ALA A 349 31.61 2.93 8.51
N SER A 350 32.00 2.81 7.24
CA SER A 350 32.98 3.68 6.60
C SER A 350 32.34 4.99 6.13
N LEU A 351 33.07 6.09 6.33
CA LEU A 351 32.74 7.42 5.83
C LEU A 351 33.57 7.83 4.62
N ASP A 352 34.40 6.95 4.05
CA ASP A 352 35.49 7.35 3.12
C ASP A 352 35.00 8.21 1.94
N ARG A 353 33.80 7.95 1.44
CA ARG A 353 33.18 8.76 0.38
C ARG A 353 32.57 10.06 0.91
N GLN A 354 31.93 10.00 2.06
CA GLN A 354 31.24 11.13 2.66
C GLN A 354 32.18 12.13 3.29
N LEU A 355 33.37 11.73 3.74
CA LEU A 355 34.28 12.62 4.44
C LEU A 355 34.74 13.75 3.52
N GLU A 356 34.99 13.49 2.24
CA GLU A 356 35.33 14.54 1.26
C GLU A 356 34.13 15.45 0.93
N GLU A 357 32.92 14.90 0.85
CA GLU A 357 31.69 15.68 0.62
C GLU A 357 31.31 16.53 1.84
N ILE A 358 31.48 15.98 3.04
CA ILE A 358 31.33 16.66 4.33
C ILE A 358 32.41 17.75 4.44
N LYS A 359 33.68 17.46 4.16
CA LYS A 359 34.75 18.49 4.10
C LYS A 359 34.39 19.62 3.16
N ALA A 360 33.92 19.31 1.95
CA ALA A 360 33.51 20.30 0.98
C ALA A 360 32.33 21.14 1.49
N TYR A 361 31.29 20.51 2.06
CA TYR A 361 30.17 21.20 2.70
C TYR A 361 30.64 22.18 3.77
N ILE A 362 31.55 21.72 4.61
CA ILE A 362 32.10 22.46 5.74
C ILE A 362 32.88 23.69 5.27
N GLN A 363 33.69 23.52 4.23
CA GLN A 363 34.50 24.60 3.68
C GLN A 363 33.66 25.64 2.94
N THR A 364 32.50 25.28 2.40
CA THR A 364 31.73 26.17 1.53
C THR A 364 30.34 26.55 2.04
N GLY A 365 29.89 25.99 3.17
CA GLY A 365 28.54 26.17 3.73
C GLY A 365 27.41 25.67 2.82
N ARG A 366 27.69 24.77 1.87
CA ARG A 366 26.77 24.40 0.78
C ARG A 366 26.91 22.92 0.44
N THR A 367 25.80 22.17 0.36
CA THR A 367 25.84 20.75 0.01
C THR A 367 26.07 20.58 -1.48
N PHE A 368 26.98 19.67 -1.83
CA PHE A 368 27.24 19.28 -3.20
C PHE A 368 26.09 18.40 -3.68
N VAL A 369 25.24 18.93 -4.56
CA VAL A 369 24.30 18.09 -5.32
C VAL A 369 24.84 17.99 -6.73
N TRP A 370 25.39 16.82 -7.06
CA TRP A 370 25.83 16.55 -8.42
C TRP A 370 24.61 16.55 -9.34
N ARG A 371 24.46 17.59 -10.17
CA ARG A 371 23.51 17.61 -11.28
C ARG A 371 24.27 17.23 -12.56
N PRO A 372 24.03 16.04 -13.11
CA PRO A 372 24.76 15.55 -14.28
C PRO A 372 24.46 16.33 -15.57
N SER A 373 23.23 16.81 -15.73
CA SER A 373 22.73 17.39 -16.99
C SER A 373 23.21 18.80 -17.29
N SER A 374 23.90 19.43 -16.35
CA SER A 374 24.64 20.66 -16.57
C SER A 374 26.02 20.42 -15.99
N HIS A 375 27.10 20.64 -16.73
CA HIS A 375 28.45 20.68 -16.16
C HIS A 375 28.64 21.80 -15.10
N ARG A 376 27.55 22.36 -14.55
CA ARG A 376 27.48 23.30 -13.44
C ARG A 376 27.12 22.56 -12.16
N LYS A 377 28.04 22.64 -11.20
CA LYS A 377 27.81 22.30 -9.79
C LYS A 377 26.70 23.20 -9.26
N MET A 378 25.56 22.63 -8.88
CA MET A 378 24.46 23.39 -8.27
C MET A 378 24.50 23.18 -6.77
N TRP A 379 24.63 24.28 -6.05
CA TRP A 379 24.61 24.32 -4.62
C TRP A 379 23.16 24.36 -4.15
N LEU A 380 22.68 23.29 -3.51
CA LEU A 380 21.41 23.36 -2.77
C LEU A 380 21.73 23.76 -1.33
N PRO A 381 21.13 24.84 -0.80
CA PRO A 381 21.25 25.17 0.61
C PRO A 381 20.41 24.19 1.41
N MET A 382 21.03 23.13 1.92
CA MET A 382 20.49 22.44 3.09
C MET A 382 20.85 23.27 4.31
N THR A 383 19.84 23.83 4.96
CA THR A 383 19.98 24.44 6.28
C THR A 383 20.13 23.33 7.30
N ILE A 384 21.37 22.87 7.52
CA ILE A 384 21.69 22.04 8.69
C ILE A 384 21.74 23.00 9.88
N ASN A 385 20.96 22.72 10.92
CA ASN A 385 21.03 23.48 12.16
C ASN A 385 22.46 23.39 12.73
N ALA A 386 23.08 24.53 13.02
CA ALA A 386 24.48 24.65 13.43
C ALA A 386 24.83 23.78 14.66
N ALA A 387 23.89 23.61 15.60
CA ALA A 387 24.08 22.76 16.77
C ALA A 387 24.23 21.28 16.39
N HIS A 388 23.40 20.82 15.45
CA HIS A 388 23.46 19.45 14.96
C HIS A 388 24.74 19.18 14.17
N PHE A 389 25.11 20.12 13.31
CA PHE A 389 26.35 20.06 12.57
C PHE A 389 27.57 20.00 13.52
N THR A 390 27.60 20.85 14.55
CA THR A 390 28.68 20.85 15.56
C THR A 390 28.77 19.52 16.31
N ALA A 391 27.63 18.93 16.69
CA ALA A 391 27.59 17.64 17.37
C ALA A 391 28.10 16.48 16.48
N VAL A 392 27.75 16.48 15.19
CA VAL A 392 28.30 15.53 14.20
C VAL A 392 29.83 15.64 14.17
N VAL A 393 30.34 16.85 14.01
CA VAL A 393 31.79 17.08 13.87
C VAL A 393 32.53 16.62 15.14
N LYS A 394 32.05 16.99 16.34
CA LYS A 394 32.65 16.52 17.61
C LYS A 394 32.64 14.99 17.73
N LEU A 395 31.58 14.33 17.28
CA LEU A 395 31.52 12.87 17.26
C LEU A 395 32.57 12.29 16.29
N LEU A 396 32.67 12.86 15.09
CA LEU A 396 33.67 12.46 14.09
C LEU A 396 35.09 12.67 14.60
N GLU A 397 35.38 13.76 15.32
CA GLU A 397 36.67 14.01 15.96
C GLU A 397 37.02 12.92 16.98
N THR A 398 36.06 12.56 17.83
CA THR A 398 36.26 11.56 18.88
C THR A 398 36.54 10.17 18.27
N ASN A 399 35.83 9.81 17.19
CA ASN A 399 36.06 8.55 16.48
C ASN A 399 37.33 8.56 15.63
N ALA A 400 37.67 9.67 14.97
CA ALA A 400 38.93 9.82 14.25
C ALA A 400 40.14 9.82 15.19
N ALA A 401 39.99 10.20 16.46
CA ALA A 401 41.03 10.02 17.47
C ALA A 401 41.24 8.52 17.84
N LEU A 402 40.21 7.69 17.71
CA LEU A 402 40.29 6.24 17.93
C LEU A 402 40.89 5.52 16.72
N GLN A 403 40.62 6.00 15.50
CA GLN A 403 41.26 5.51 14.27
C GLN A 403 42.55 6.28 14.01
N LYS A 404 43.67 5.77 14.57
CA LYS A 404 45.01 6.40 14.57
C LYS A 404 45.57 6.87 13.20
N SER A 405 44.93 6.57 12.07
CA SER A 405 45.41 6.91 10.72
C SER A 405 45.02 8.30 10.20
N ASP A 406 43.97 8.97 10.73
CA ASP A 406 43.37 10.15 10.06
C ASP A 406 43.27 11.43 10.92
N HIS A 407 44.12 11.53 11.94
CA HIS A 407 44.12 12.64 12.89
C HIS A 407 44.38 14.03 12.25
N SER A 408 45.17 14.08 11.17
CA SER A 408 45.46 15.32 10.43
C SER A 408 44.23 15.94 9.77
N VAL A 409 43.25 15.11 9.39
CA VAL A 409 42.09 15.52 8.60
C VAL A 409 41.01 16.12 9.50
N ALA A 410 40.73 15.51 10.64
CA ALA A 410 39.80 16.03 11.64
C ALA A 410 40.24 17.44 12.13
N VAL A 411 41.55 17.64 12.33
CA VAL A 411 42.12 18.93 12.73
C VAL A 411 41.97 20.02 11.66
N GLN A 412 42.03 19.68 10.37
CA GLN A 412 41.82 20.66 9.29
C GLN A 412 40.35 21.06 9.15
N ILE A 413 39.43 20.09 9.28
CA ILE A 413 37.98 20.33 9.29
C ILE A 413 37.61 21.29 10.42
N LEU A 414 38.15 21.06 11.62
CA LEU A 414 37.99 21.92 12.79
C LEU A 414 38.43 23.37 12.58
N LYS A 415 39.59 23.57 11.96
CA LYS A 415 40.10 24.93 11.65
C LYS A 415 39.23 25.66 10.63
N SER A 416 38.63 24.94 9.69
CA SER A 416 37.70 25.52 8.71
C SER A 416 36.35 25.89 9.33
N ILE A 417 35.81 25.05 10.23
CA ILE A 417 34.54 25.33 10.92
C ILE A 417 34.69 26.51 11.87
N SER A 418 35.75 26.53 12.69
CA SER A 418 36.01 27.62 13.63
C SER A 418 36.09 28.99 12.94
N ARG A 419 36.61 29.04 11.70
CA ARG A 419 36.64 30.25 10.87
C ARG A 419 35.26 30.58 10.29
N ALA A 420 34.53 29.60 9.78
CA ALA A 420 33.20 29.82 9.23
C ALA A 420 32.18 30.28 10.29
N THR A 421 32.33 29.85 11.54
CA THR A 421 31.48 30.31 12.66
C THR A 421 31.89 31.68 13.20
N SER A 422 33.16 32.07 13.12
CA SER A 422 33.58 33.43 13.50
C SER A 422 33.16 34.48 12.47
N ASP A 423 33.03 34.09 11.20
CA ASP A 423 32.72 35.01 10.11
C ASP A 423 31.20 35.23 9.91
N ASN A 424 30.34 34.41 10.54
CA ASN A 424 28.88 34.46 10.39
C ASN A 424 28.14 35.36 11.42
N GLU A 425 28.84 36.22 12.17
CA GLU A 425 28.22 37.21 13.07
C GLU A 425 27.59 38.42 12.35
N THR A 426 27.40 38.39 11.02
CA THR A 426 26.69 39.45 10.28
C THR A 426 25.42 38.92 9.63
N GLU A 427 24.31 39.02 10.38
CA GLU A 427 22.96 38.56 10.03
C GLU A 427 22.36 39.21 8.75
N GLU A 428 22.94 40.27 8.19
CA GLU A 428 22.36 41.05 7.09
C GLU A 428 22.44 40.40 5.70
N SER A 429 23.34 39.44 5.47
CA SER A 429 23.56 38.89 4.11
C SER A 429 22.59 37.77 3.71
N MET A 430 21.79 37.21 4.62
CA MET A 430 20.90 36.06 4.32
C MET A 430 19.45 36.44 3.99
N GLN A 431 19.04 37.71 4.19
CA GLN A 431 17.67 38.16 3.91
C GLN A 431 17.36 38.24 2.41
N ASP A 432 18.33 38.68 1.58
CA ASP A 432 18.13 38.91 0.14
C ASP A 432 18.06 37.63 -0.72
N GLN A 433 18.51 36.49 -0.20
CA GLN A 433 18.40 35.21 -0.92
C GLN A 433 17.07 34.47 -0.65
N ARG A 434 16.29 34.87 0.35
CA ARG A 434 14.98 34.25 0.64
C ARG A 434 13.92 34.61 -0.40
N VAL A 435 14.05 35.75 -1.08
CA VAL A 435 13.05 36.24 -2.06
C VAL A 435 13.10 35.47 -3.39
N ASN A 436 14.24 34.85 -3.75
CA ASN A 436 14.38 34.11 -5.01
C ASN A 436 14.03 32.61 -4.95
N LEU A 437 13.76 32.06 -3.75
CA LEU A 437 13.49 30.63 -3.56
C LEU A 437 11.99 30.28 -3.44
N LEU A 438 11.12 31.28 -3.29
CA LEU A 438 9.66 31.08 -3.19
C LEU A 438 8.97 30.72 -4.51
N GLY A 439 9.69 30.78 -5.65
CA GLY A 439 9.14 30.46 -6.98
C GLY A 439 9.15 28.98 -7.37
N TYR A 440 9.78 28.08 -6.60
CA TYR A 440 10.05 26.69 -7.06
C TYR A 440 9.59 25.57 -6.11
N MET A 441 8.86 25.88 -5.03
CA MET A 441 8.36 24.87 -4.08
C MET A 441 7.01 24.23 -4.45
N CYS A 442 6.62 24.24 -5.72
CA CYS A 442 5.35 23.69 -6.18
C CYS A 442 5.46 22.33 -6.90
N ILE A 443 6.31 21.37 -6.47
CA ILE A 443 6.21 19.98 -6.95
C ILE A 443 6.66 18.97 -5.87
N PHE A 444 5.88 18.79 -4.81
CA PHE A 444 5.87 17.55 -4.01
C PHE A 444 4.50 17.40 -3.34
N PRO A 445 3.72 16.33 -3.62
CA PRO A 445 2.53 16.05 -2.83
C PRO A 445 2.96 15.46 -1.49
N ALA A 446 2.73 16.21 -0.41
CA ALA A 446 2.71 15.69 0.94
C ALA A 446 1.59 14.65 1.04
N LEU A 447 1.97 13.38 1.22
CA LEU A 447 1.04 12.32 1.62
C LEU A 447 1.49 11.80 2.99
N THR A 448 1.06 12.51 4.03
CA THR A 448 0.94 11.96 5.36
C THR A 448 -0.18 10.91 5.36
N TYR A 449 0.14 9.71 5.82
CA TYR A 449 -0.87 8.73 6.25
C TYR A 449 -1.57 9.32 7.49
N HIS A 450 -2.67 10.05 7.29
CA HIS A 450 -3.57 10.39 8.38
C HIS A 450 -4.28 9.11 8.87
N LYS A 451 -4.19 8.85 10.18
CA LYS A 451 -5.16 8.00 10.89
C LYS A 451 -6.58 8.49 10.55
N PRO A 452 -7.54 7.63 10.19
CA PRO A 452 -8.91 8.09 10.00
C PRO A 452 -9.54 8.35 11.37
N TYR A 453 -9.66 9.61 11.74
CA TYR A 453 -10.68 10.05 12.69
C TYR A 453 -12.04 9.87 12.01
N TYR A 454 -12.78 8.85 12.42
CA TYR A 454 -14.21 8.70 12.12
C TYR A 454 -15.01 9.38 13.22
N HIS A 455 -15.77 10.42 12.89
CA HIS A 455 -17.08 10.70 13.50
C HIS A 455 -17.97 11.48 12.52
N GLU A 456 -18.95 10.76 11.97
CA GLU A 456 -20.37 11.06 12.17
C GLU A 456 -20.87 12.48 11.84
N LYS A 457 -21.15 12.73 10.56
CA LYS A 457 -22.18 13.70 10.15
C LYS A 457 -22.64 13.42 8.73
N HIS A 458 -23.59 12.50 8.57
CA HIS A 458 -24.58 12.52 7.49
C HIS A 458 -25.66 11.46 7.76
N SER A 459 -26.60 11.81 8.65
CA SER A 459 -27.91 11.16 8.77
C SER A 459 -28.94 12.21 9.20
N ARG A 460 -29.06 13.29 8.42
CA ARG A 460 -30.23 14.19 8.39
C ARG A 460 -30.27 14.88 7.04
N ARG A 461 -30.87 14.20 6.06
CA ARG A 461 -31.53 14.77 4.87
C ARG A 461 -32.01 13.59 4.04
N LEU A 462 -33.20 13.12 4.36
CA LEU A 462 -34.23 12.52 3.49
C LEU A 462 -35.37 12.06 4.42
N ALA A 463 -36.04 13.06 4.98
CA ALA A 463 -37.43 13.00 5.42
C ALA A 463 -38.01 14.36 4.98
N GLY A 464 -38.81 14.29 3.93
CA GLY A 464 -39.29 15.39 3.10
C GLY A 464 -39.88 14.76 1.85
#